data_AF-A0AAD0WCS5-F1
#
_entry.id   AF-A0AAD0WCS5-F1
#
_cell.length_a   1.000
_cell.length_b   1.000
_cell.length_c   1.000
_cell.angle_alpha   90.00
_cell.angle_beta   90.00
_cell.angle_gamma   90.00
#
_symmetry.space_group_name_H-M   'P 1'
#
loop_
_entity.id
_entity.type
_entity.pdbx_description
1 polymer ?
#
loop_
_entity_poly.entity_id
_entity_poly.type
_entity_poly.pdbx_seq_one_letter_code
_entity_poly.pdbx_strand_id
1 'polypeptide(L)'
;MITPTWTAPDTIGALSTTRENGVSKAPFNSFNVGFHVGDDEQAVQANRTALTRQLPNPAVWLNQVHGADVVVVDECVDIHSVSSADALYTRLKQQPLAIMTADCLPVLLCSTSGDEVAAVHGGWRGLAKGILANTLSKFKAEPADIIAWFGPAIGALQFEVGQDVKDCFCDQNQIHQHAFTAQGEKYLADIYLLAKQQLSQLGVVSIYGAEYCTYSQPSLFFSYRRDGQTGRMASLIWRK
;
A
#
# COMPACT_ATOMS: atom_id res chain seq x y z
N MET A 1 -6.84 14.28 -0.78
CA MET A 1 -6.92 12.85 -1.16
C MET A 1 -6.55 12.70 -2.62
N ILE A 2 -6.10 11.51 -3.01
CA ILE A 2 -5.69 11.15 -4.37
C ILE A 2 -6.63 10.06 -4.86
N THR A 3 -7.17 10.22 -6.06
CA THR A 3 -7.90 9.16 -6.76
C THR A 3 -6.94 8.48 -7.73
N PRO A 4 -6.86 7.14 -7.75
CA PRO A 4 -6.01 6.43 -8.70
C PRO A 4 -6.33 6.79 -10.16
N THR A 5 -5.31 7.21 -10.91
CA THR A 5 -5.37 7.37 -12.37
C THR A 5 -5.00 6.03 -13.02
N TRP A 6 -6.00 5.26 -13.42
CA TRP A 6 -5.88 3.90 -13.97
C TRP A 6 -7.13 3.55 -14.80
N THR A 7 -7.15 2.37 -15.41
CA THR A 7 -8.25 1.87 -16.24
C THR A 7 -9.20 0.92 -15.49
N ALA A 8 -9.21 0.97 -14.15
CA ALA A 8 -10.09 0.10 -13.37
C ALA A 8 -11.58 0.34 -13.73
N PRO A 9 -12.43 -0.70 -13.67
CA PRO A 9 -13.85 -0.57 -13.97
C PRO A 9 -14.55 0.46 -13.08
N ASP A 10 -15.61 1.09 -13.58
CA ASP A 10 -16.43 2.04 -12.82
C ASP A 10 -17.10 1.42 -11.58
N THR A 11 -17.16 0.09 -11.51
CA THR A 11 -17.61 -0.67 -10.33
C THR A 11 -16.59 -0.69 -9.20
N ILE A 12 -15.37 -0.19 -9.41
CA ILE A 12 -14.31 -0.11 -8.40
C ILE A 12 -14.25 1.31 -7.83
N GLY A 13 -14.26 1.39 -6.50
CA GLY A 13 -13.91 2.59 -5.76
C GLY A 13 -12.51 2.45 -5.19
N ALA A 14 -11.70 3.50 -5.28
CA ALA A 14 -10.38 3.52 -4.68
C ALA A 14 -9.96 4.96 -4.35
N LEU A 15 -9.19 5.11 -3.29
CA LEU A 15 -8.60 6.40 -2.90
C LEU A 15 -7.32 6.19 -2.11
N SER A 16 -6.48 7.21 -2.07
CA SER A 16 -5.37 7.31 -1.12
C SER A 16 -5.43 8.63 -0.37
N THR A 17 -5.29 8.60 0.95
CA THR A 17 -5.32 9.80 1.78
C THR A 17 -4.00 10.58 1.63
N THR A 18 -4.07 11.89 1.88
CA THR A 18 -2.89 12.74 2.09
C THR A 18 -2.82 13.09 3.58
N ARG A 19 -1.74 13.75 4.03
CA ARG A 19 -1.60 14.19 5.43
C ARG A 19 -2.50 15.38 5.79
N GLU A 20 -3.19 15.96 4.83
CA GLU A 20 -3.95 17.21 4.96
C GLU A 20 -5.39 16.98 5.43
N ASN A 21 -6.01 18.02 5.98
CA ASN A 21 -7.43 18.08 6.35
C ASN A 21 -7.85 17.16 7.50
N GLY A 22 -6.96 16.91 8.47
CA GLY A 22 -7.30 16.22 9.72
C GLY A 22 -7.16 17.09 10.96
N VAL A 23 -7.26 16.46 12.13
CA VAL A 23 -7.28 17.15 13.43
C VAL A 23 -6.07 16.84 14.33
N SER A 24 -5.19 15.92 13.90
CA SER A 24 -3.98 15.59 14.66
C SER A 24 -3.01 16.77 14.70
N LYS A 25 -2.28 16.89 15.80
CA LYS A 25 -1.25 17.94 16.00
C LYS A 25 0.12 17.42 15.62
N ALA A 26 1.12 18.31 15.56
CA ALA A 26 2.51 17.92 15.35
C ALA A 26 2.94 16.87 16.41
N PRO A 27 3.73 15.84 16.01
CA PRO A 27 4.32 15.60 14.69
C PRO A 27 3.38 14.91 13.67
N PHE A 28 2.13 14.63 14.03
CA PHE A 28 1.15 13.89 13.24
C PHE A 28 0.22 14.78 12.41
N ASN A 29 0.58 16.06 12.23
CA ASN A 29 -0.27 17.03 11.55
C ASN A 29 -0.51 16.60 10.08
N SER A 30 -1.74 16.43 9.60
CA SER A 30 -3.04 16.64 10.26
C SER A 30 -3.95 15.41 10.22
N PHE A 31 -3.93 14.62 9.14
CA PHE A 31 -4.83 13.49 8.92
C PHE A 31 -4.15 12.15 9.17
N ASN A 32 -3.71 11.92 10.41
CA ASN A 32 -3.15 10.63 10.80
C ASN A 32 -4.26 9.59 11.03
N VAL A 33 -4.14 8.42 10.40
CA VAL A 33 -5.06 7.29 10.62
C VAL A 33 -4.44 6.12 11.38
N GLY A 34 -3.19 6.23 11.84
CA GLY A 34 -2.49 5.20 12.60
C GLY A 34 -2.62 5.38 14.11
N PHE A 35 -3.17 4.39 14.82
CA PHE A 35 -3.22 4.38 16.29
C PHE A 35 -1.88 4.01 16.95
N HIS A 36 -0.99 3.33 16.22
CA HIS A 36 0.22 2.71 16.78
C HIS A 36 1.48 3.62 16.73
N VAL A 37 1.32 4.91 16.42
CA VAL A 37 2.46 5.83 16.20
C VAL A 37 2.68 6.83 17.35
N GLY A 38 1.85 6.76 18.39
CA GLY A 38 1.92 7.64 19.56
C GLY A 38 1.17 8.97 19.41
N ASP A 39 0.18 9.03 18.52
CA ASP A 39 -0.73 10.17 18.39
C ASP A 39 -1.87 10.10 19.41
N ASP A 40 -2.60 11.20 19.59
CA ASP A 40 -3.81 11.25 20.40
C ASP A 40 -4.90 10.36 19.80
N GLU A 41 -5.39 9.38 20.56
CA GLU A 41 -6.37 8.41 20.07
C GLU A 41 -7.69 9.06 19.62
N GLN A 42 -8.12 10.16 20.25
CA GLN A 42 -9.34 10.86 19.85
C GLN A 42 -9.15 11.58 18.51
N ALA A 43 -7.97 12.16 18.28
CA ALA A 43 -7.61 12.76 17.00
C ALA A 43 -7.58 11.71 15.87
N VAL A 44 -6.94 10.56 16.11
CA VAL A 44 -6.91 9.45 15.13
C VAL A 44 -8.32 8.92 14.86
N GLN A 45 -9.13 8.74 15.90
CA GLN A 45 -10.53 8.30 15.77
C GLN A 45 -11.37 9.32 14.97
N ALA A 46 -11.18 10.62 15.17
CA ALA A 46 -11.85 11.66 14.41
C ALA A 46 -11.45 11.63 12.93
N ASN A 47 -10.15 11.49 12.63
CA ASN A 47 -9.66 11.34 11.25
C ASN A 47 -10.23 10.08 10.57
N ARG A 48 -10.22 8.92 11.26
CA ARG A 48 -10.83 7.69 10.74
C ARG A 48 -12.34 7.84 10.55
N THR A 49 -13.04 8.52 11.45
CA THR A 49 -14.48 8.80 11.30
C THR A 49 -14.75 9.66 10.07
N ALA A 50 -13.93 10.69 9.82
CA ALA A 50 -14.02 11.53 8.62
C ALA A 50 -13.73 10.74 7.33
N LEU A 51 -12.81 9.77 7.37
CA LEU A 51 -12.56 8.85 6.27
C LEU A 51 -13.75 7.91 6.03
N THR A 52 -14.29 7.27 7.07
CA THR A 52 -15.40 6.31 6.96
C THR A 52 -16.66 6.92 6.34
N ARG A 53 -16.92 8.21 6.58
CA ARG A 53 -18.06 8.92 5.95
C ARG A 53 -17.99 9.00 4.42
N GLN A 54 -16.83 8.74 3.83
CA GLN A 54 -16.62 8.72 2.38
C GLN A 54 -16.65 7.32 1.78
N LEU A 55 -16.85 6.30 2.62
CA LEU A 55 -16.83 4.89 2.24
C LEU A 55 -18.23 4.28 2.35
N PRO A 56 -18.55 3.23 1.57
CA PRO A 56 -19.86 2.58 1.66
C PRO A 56 -20.07 1.81 2.98
N ASN A 57 -18.99 1.30 3.58
CA ASN A 57 -18.97 0.64 4.89
C ASN A 57 -17.64 0.92 5.61
N PRO A 58 -17.51 0.59 6.91
CA PRO A 58 -16.22 0.62 7.60
C PRO A 58 -15.16 -0.23 6.87
N ALA A 59 -13.96 0.34 6.72
CA ALA A 59 -12.84 -0.39 6.13
C ALA A 59 -12.30 -1.47 7.07
N VAL A 60 -11.83 -2.58 6.50
CA VAL A 60 -11.04 -3.59 7.22
C VAL A 60 -9.61 -3.09 7.34
N TRP A 61 -9.08 -3.14 8.56
CA TRP A 61 -7.72 -2.73 8.89
C TRP A 61 -6.89 -3.93 9.35
N LEU A 62 -5.59 -3.90 9.08
CA LEU A 62 -4.64 -4.91 9.52
C LEU A 62 -3.72 -4.39 10.64
N ASN A 63 -3.23 -5.31 11.46
CA ASN A 63 -1.96 -5.14 12.15
C ASN A 63 -0.83 -5.50 11.18
N GLN A 64 -0.28 -4.50 10.50
CA GLN A 64 0.77 -4.70 9.50
C GLN A 64 2.12 -5.03 10.15
N VAL A 65 2.71 -6.16 9.75
CA VAL A 65 3.92 -6.73 10.39
C VAL A 65 5.11 -6.86 9.43
N HIS A 66 5.00 -6.30 8.21
CA HIS A 66 6.01 -6.44 7.15
C HIS A 66 6.29 -7.93 6.81
N GLY A 67 5.23 -8.73 6.83
CA GLY A 67 5.16 -10.12 6.41
C GLY A 67 4.69 -10.27 4.95
N ALA A 68 4.25 -11.48 4.62
CA ALA A 68 3.72 -11.82 3.29
C ALA A 68 2.35 -12.52 3.36
N ASP A 69 1.67 -12.43 4.52
CA ASP A 69 0.38 -13.06 4.74
C ASP A 69 -0.75 -12.21 4.17
N VAL A 70 -1.76 -12.89 3.65
CA VAL A 70 -2.93 -12.30 2.99
C VAL A 70 -4.19 -12.77 3.70
N VAL A 71 -5.01 -11.83 4.16
CA VAL A 71 -6.31 -12.10 4.75
C VAL A 71 -7.37 -12.04 3.66
N VAL A 72 -8.14 -13.12 3.52
CA VAL A 72 -9.34 -13.17 2.68
C VAL A 72 -10.51 -12.66 3.51
N VAL A 73 -11.13 -11.57 3.06
CA VAL A 73 -12.32 -10.99 3.70
C VAL A 73 -13.56 -11.52 2.98
N ASP A 74 -14.31 -12.37 3.67
CA ASP A 74 -15.59 -12.94 3.26
C ASP A 74 -16.68 -12.64 4.30
N GLU A 75 -17.88 -13.20 4.13
CA GLU A 75 -19.03 -12.97 5.00
C GLU A 75 -18.82 -13.44 6.46
N CYS A 76 -17.80 -14.27 6.71
CA CYS A 76 -17.49 -14.81 8.03
C CYS A 76 -16.42 -14.01 8.78
N VAL A 77 -15.76 -13.06 8.12
CA VAL A 77 -14.73 -12.24 8.76
C VAL A 77 -15.35 -11.24 9.74
N ASP A 78 -14.90 -11.31 10.99
CA ASP A 78 -15.13 -10.23 11.95
C ASP A 78 -14.23 -9.05 11.60
N ILE A 79 -14.81 -8.01 11.00
CA ILE A 79 -14.11 -6.79 10.59
C ILE A 79 -13.56 -5.99 11.78
N HIS A 80 -14.02 -6.27 13.00
CA HIS A 80 -13.50 -5.67 14.24
C HIS A 80 -12.31 -6.45 14.80
N SER A 81 -12.11 -7.69 14.36
CA SER A 81 -10.93 -8.47 14.73
C SER A 81 -9.71 -7.97 13.93
N VAL A 82 -8.63 -7.64 14.65
CA VAL A 82 -7.40 -7.18 14.02
C VAL A 82 -6.54 -8.40 13.68
N SER A 83 -6.42 -8.68 12.39
CA SER A 83 -5.54 -9.74 11.88
C SER A 83 -4.13 -9.21 11.63
N SER A 84 -3.11 -10.01 11.97
CA SER A 84 -1.72 -9.70 11.62
C SER A 84 -1.42 -10.21 10.21
N ALA A 85 -1.26 -9.31 9.26
CA ALA A 85 -1.01 -9.58 7.85
C ALA A 85 -0.58 -8.29 7.14
N ASP A 86 -0.23 -8.38 5.86
CA ASP A 86 0.19 -7.22 5.07
C ASP A 86 -0.57 -7.09 3.74
N ALA A 87 -1.56 -7.95 3.49
CA ALA A 87 -2.52 -7.75 2.41
C ALA A 87 -3.92 -8.22 2.77
N LEU A 88 -4.90 -7.60 2.12
CA LEU A 88 -6.30 -7.96 2.15
C LEU A 88 -6.75 -8.32 0.74
N TYR A 89 -7.66 -9.28 0.62
CA TYR A 89 -8.35 -9.63 -0.62
C TYR A 89 -9.84 -9.83 -0.33
N THR A 90 -10.73 -9.43 -1.24
CA THR A 90 -12.16 -9.70 -1.12
C THR A 90 -12.90 -9.80 -2.45
N ARG A 91 -14.00 -10.54 -2.42
CA ARG A 91 -15.06 -10.60 -3.44
C ARG A 91 -16.39 -10.04 -2.92
N LEU A 92 -16.40 -9.41 -1.75
CA LEU A 92 -17.61 -8.76 -1.23
C LEU A 92 -17.84 -7.44 -1.96
N LYS A 93 -19.11 -7.06 -2.10
CA LYS A 93 -19.47 -5.69 -2.51
C LYS A 93 -19.46 -4.78 -1.29
N GLN A 94 -19.20 -3.51 -1.52
CA GLN A 94 -19.24 -2.43 -0.54
C GLN A 94 -18.31 -2.64 0.66
N GLN A 95 -17.30 -3.53 0.59
CA GLN A 95 -16.35 -3.77 1.68
C GLN A 95 -15.01 -3.10 1.36
N PRO A 96 -14.64 -1.97 2.00
CA PRO A 96 -13.34 -1.37 1.81
C PRO A 96 -12.24 -2.13 2.52
N LEU A 97 -11.12 -2.24 1.82
CA LEU A 97 -9.86 -2.79 2.32
C LEU A 97 -8.89 -1.62 2.49
N ALA A 98 -8.21 -1.53 3.63
CA ALA A 98 -7.29 -0.43 3.92
C ALA A 98 -5.89 -0.93 4.32
N ILE A 99 -4.87 -0.29 3.76
CA ILE A 99 -3.48 -0.42 4.15
C ILE A 99 -2.92 0.94 4.50
N MET A 100 -2.19 1.00 5.61
CA MET A 100 -1.57 2.21 6.14
C MET A 100 -0.11 2.29 5.69
N THR A 101 0.33 3.47 5.27
CA THR A 101 1.72 3.68 4.85
C THR A 101 2.28 5.02 5.32
N ALA A 102 3.59 5.04 5.48
CA ALA A 102 4.43 6.23 5.47
C ALA A 102 5.79 5.76 4.95
N ASP A 103 5.96 5.81 3.62
CA ASP A 103 7.09 5.30 2.79
C ASP A 103 6.94 3.91 2.16
N CYS A 104 6.40 2.91 2.86
CA CYS A 104 6.15 1.61 2.22
C CYS A 104 5.15 1.75 1.07
N LEU A 105 5.28 0.92 0.04
CA LEU A 105 4.47 1.01 -1.18
C LEU A 105 3.07 0.41 -0.97
N PRO A 106 1.98 1.20 -1.03
CA PRO A 106 0.64 0.64 -1.13
C PRO A 106 0.39 0.19 -2.58
N VAL A 107 -0.04 -1.06 -2.76
CA VAL A 107 -0.46 -1.59 -4.07
C VAL A 107 -1.94 -1.95 -3.99
N LEU A 108 -2.75 -1.33 -4.85
CA LEU A 108 -4.17 -1.66 -5.02
C LEU A 108 -4.33 -2.52 -6.27
N LEU A 109 -5.10 -3.60 -6.16
CA LEU A 109 -5.29 -4.59 -7.22
C LEU A 109 -6.79 -4.81 -7.45
N CYS A 110 -7.23 -4.89 -8.71
CA CYS A 110 -8.58 -5.33 -9.03
C CYS A 110 -8.61 -6.17 -10.31
N SER A 111 -9.61 -7.04 -10.44
CA SER A 111 -9.88 -7.72 -11.72
C SER A 111 -10.47 -6.74 -12.75
N THR A 112 -10.21 -6.96 -14.04
CA THR A 112 -10.81 -6.20 -15.15
C THR A 112 -12.34 -6.36 -15.21
N SER A 113 -12.88 -7.45 -14.68
CA SER A 113 -14.31 -7.67 -14.44
C SER A 113 -14.88 -6.86 -13.27
N GLY A 114 -14.02 -6.32 -12.39
CA GLY A 114 -14.42 -5.56 -11.21
C GLY A 114 -15.09 -6.39 -10.11
N ASP A 115 -14.89 -7.71 -10.13
CA ASP A 115 -15.50 -8.64 -9.17
C ASP A 115 -14.57 -9.07 -8.02
N GLU A 116 -13.30 -8.70 -8.09
CA GLU A 116 -12.26 -9.02 -7.10
C GLU A 116 -11.39 -7.78 -6.83
N VAL A 117 -11.06 -7.52 -5.57
CA VAL A 117 -10.16 -6.45 -5.17
C VAL A 117 -9.20 -6.90 -4.07
N ALA A 118 -7.99 -6.34 -4.08
CA ALA A 118 -7.01 -6.53 -3.03
C ALA A 118 -6.20 -5.27 -2.75
N ALA A 119 -5.67 -5.20 -1.55
CA ALA A 119 -5.00 -4.04 -1.01
C ALA A 119 -3.75 -4.53 -0.26
N VAL A 120 -2.55 -4.08 -0.66
CA VAL A 120 -1.27 -4.66 -0.24
C VAL A 120 -0.35 -3.60 0.35
N HIS A 121 0.24 -3.90 1.50
CA HIS A 121 1.33 -3.16 2.13
C HIS A 121 2.69 -3.72 1.63
N GLY A 122 3.18 -3.16 0.53
CA GLY A 122 4.43 -3.52 -0.12
C GLY A 122 5.67 -2.84 0.47
N GLY A 123 5.94 -3.06 1.77
CA GLY A 123 7.27 -2.74 2.31
C GLY A 123 8.35 -3.66 1.71
N TRP A 124 9.62 -3.24 1.70
CA TRP A 124 10.69 -4.03 1.05
C TRP A 124 10.77 -5.47 1.56
N ARG A 125 10.55 -5.69 2.87
CA ARG A 125 10.52 -7.05 3.46
C ARG A 125 9.36 -7.88 2.93
N GLY A 126 8.17 -7.29 2.80
CA GLY A 126 6.99 -7.99 2.28
C GLY A 126 7.15 -8.31 0.79
N LEU A 127 7.66 -7.37 0.01
CA LEU A 127 7.98 -7.59 -1.42
C LEU A 127 9.03 -8.69 -1.60
N ALA A 128 10.11 -8.67 -0.82
CA ALA A 128 11.12 -9.72 -0.84
C ALA A 128 10.55 -11.08 -0.38
N LYS A 129 9.58 -11.11 0.53
CA LYS A 129 8.90 -12.34 0.96
C LYS A 129 7.80 -12.81 0.00
N GLY A 130 7.54 -12.11 -1.10
CA GLY A 130 6.57 -12.52 -2.11
C GLY A 130 5.11 -12.14 -1.81
N ILE A 131 4.84 -11.08 -1.03
CA ILE A 131 3.47 -10.62 -0.73
C ILE A 131 2.61 -10.42 -1.99
N LEU A 132 3.21 -9.98 -3.11
CA LEU A 132 2.49 -9.79 -4.37
C LEU A 132 2.05 -11.12 -4.97
N ALA A 133 2.94 -12.12 -5.05
CA ALA A 133 2.60 -13.47 -5.50
C ALA A 133 1.54 -14.11 -4.61
N ASN A 134 1.69 -13.99 -3.29
CA ASN A 134 0.73 -14.50 -2.33
C ASN A 134 -0.64 -13.83 -2.50
N THR A 135 -0.69 -12.54 -2.79
CA THR A 135 -1.95 -11.81 -3.02
C THR A 135 -2.60 -12.23 -4.33
N LEU A 136 -1.84 -12.32 -5.43
CA LEU A 136 -2.36 -12.76 -6.72
C LEU A 136 -2.89 -14.21 -6.66
N SER A 137 -2.29 -15.08 -5.85
CA SER A 137 -2.79 -16.46 -5.63
C SER A 137 -4.21 -16.53 -5.06
N LYS A 138 -4.74 -15.42 -4.51
CA LYS A 138 -6.12 -15.35 -4.01
C LYS A 138 -7.13 -14.96 -5.08
N PHE A 139 -6.68 -14.34 -6.17
CA PHE A 139 -7.56 -13.99 -7.28
C PHE A 139 -7.98 -15.25 -8.03
N LYS A 140 -9.23 -15.25 -8.53
CA LYS A 140 -9.68 -16.23 -9.53
C LYS A 140 -9.41 -15.75 -10.95
N ALA A 141 -9.37 -14.44 -11.16
CA ALA A 141 -8.93 -13.82 -12.40
C ALA A 141 -7.48 -14.22 -12.73
N GLU A 142 -7.21 -14.41 -14.02
CA GLU A 142 -5.86 -14.62 -14.50
C GLU A 142 -5.01 -13.36 -14.26
N PRO A 143 -3.69 -13.46 -14.01
CA PRO A 143 -2.85 -12.30 -13.75
C PRO A 143 -2.90 -11.22 -14.85
N ALA A 144 -3.07 -11.62 -16.11
CA ALA A 144 -3.21 -10.68 -17.23
C ALA A 144 -4.49 -9.82 -17.15
N ASP A 145 -5.51 -10.30 -16.44
CA ASP A 145 -6.79 -9.63 -16.19
C ASP A 145 -6.83 -8.88 -14.85
N ILE A 146 -5.66 -8.64 -14.25
CA ILE A 146 -5.53 -7.86 -13.02
C ILE A 146 -4.92 -6.50 -13.35
N ILE A 147 -5.51 -5.46 -12.78
CA ILE A 147 -5.04 -4.08 -12.86
C ILE A 147 -4.41 -3.71 -11.51
N ALA A 148 -3.19 -3.20 -11.53
CA ALA A 148 -2.48 -2.71 -10.38
C ALA A 148 -2.33 -1.18 -10.39
N TRP A 149 -2.44 -0.56 -9.23
CA TRP A 149 -2.06 0.83 -9.01
C TRP A 149 -1.11 0.95 -7.83
N PHE A 150 -0.04 1.70 -8.05
CA PHE A 150 0.95 2.05 -7.05
C PHE A 150 0.62 3.41 -6.46
N GLY A 151 0.28 3.42 -5.18
CA GLY A 151 0.08 4.65 -4.43
C GLY A 151 1.37 5.26 -3.90
N PRO A 152 1.28 6.35 -3.12
CA PRO A 152 2.45 7.09 -2.67
C PRO A 152 3.38 6.24 -1.78
N ALA A 153 4.63 6.13 -2.20
CA ALA A 153 5.73 5.47 -1.50
C ALA A 153 6.98 6.36 -1.49
N ILE A 154 8.04 5.91 -0.81
CA ILE A 154 9.35 6.58 -0.91
C ILE A 154 9.94 6.37 -2.31
N GLY A 155 10.35 7.47 -2.95
CA GLY A 155 10.86 7.45 -4.31
C GLY A 155 12.31 6.96 -4.41
N ALA A 156 12.71 6.53 -5.61
CA ALA A 156 14.04 5.95 -5.89
C ALA A 156 15.21 6.86 -5.50
N LEU A 157 15.04 8.18 -5.56
CA LEU A 157 16.09 9.15 -5.18
C LEU A 157 16.27 9.32 -3.66
N GLN A 158 15.42 8.71 -2.83
CA GLN A 158 15.39 8.89 -1.38
C GLN A 158 15.48 7.58 -0.60
N PHE A 159 15.20 6.44 -1.25
CA PHE A 159 15.17 5.15 -0.59
C PHE A 159 16.56 4.50 -0.54
N GLU A 160 17.43 5.06 0.29
CA GLU A 160 18.74 4.47 0.57
C GLU A 160 18.59 3.17 1.40
N VAL A 161 19.28 2.11 0.96
CA VAL A 161 19.29 0.76 1.55
C VAL A 161 20.70 0.15 1.51
N GLY A 162 20.91 -0.90 2.31
CA GLY A 162 22.17 -1.66 2.34
C GLY A 162 22.25 -2.75 1.28
N GLN A 163 23.41 -3.41 1.22
CA GLN A 163 23.66 -4.58 0.37
C GLN A 163 22.69 -5.74 0.68
N ASP A 164 22.37 -5.94 1.96
CA ASP A 164 21.43 -6.96 2.44
C ASP A 164 20.06 -6.88 1.77
N VAL A 165 19.54 -5.65 1.59
CA VAL A 165 18.27 -5.42 0.90
C VAL A 165 18.40 -5.73 -0.59
N LYS A 166 19.50 -5.30 -1.23
CA LYS A 166 19.73 -5.56 -2.65
C LYS A 166 19.82 -7.06 -2.95
N ASP A 167 20.57 -7.80 -2.13
CA ASP A 167 20.76 -9.25 -2.27
C ASP A 167 19.43 -10.00 -2.16
N CYS A 168 18.60 -9.62 -1.18
CA CYS A 168 17.26 -10.20 -1.00
C CYS A 168 16.40 -10.19 -2.27
N PHE A 169 16.56 -9.19 -3.16
CA PHE A 169 15.85 -9.16 -4.44
C PHE A 169 16.67 -9.78 -5.58
N CYS A 170 17.97 -9.46 -5.69
CA CYS A 170 18.79 -9.90 -6.82
C CYS A 170 19.01 -11.43 -6.83
N ASP A 171 19.01 -12.06 -5.66
CA ASP A 171 19.12 -13.52 -5.53
C ASP A 171 17.86 -14.25 -6.03
N GLN A 172 16.71 -13.57 -6.03
CA GLN A 172 15.47 -14.11 -6.58
C GLN A 172 15.45 -14.00 -8.11
N ASN A 173 15.88 -12.85 -8.63
CA ASN A 173 15.98 -12.62 -10.05
C ASN A 173 16.95 -11.48 -10.36
N GLN A 174 17.88 -11.70 -11.29
CA GLN A 174 18.89 -10.71 -11.68
C GLN A 174 18.29 -9.43 -12.27
N ILE A 175 17.07 -9.45 -12.82
CA ILE A 175 16.42 -8.24 -13.35
C ILE A 175 16.26 -7.15 -12.29
N HIS A 176 16.16 -7.53 -11.01
CA HIS A 176 16.00 -6.61 -9.90
C HIS A 176 17.22 -5.72 -9.69
N GLN A 177 18.39 -6.08 -10.23
CA GLN A 177 19.58 -5.22 -10.21
C GLN A 177 19.30 -3.83 -10.80
N HIS A 178 18.43 -3.73 -11.81
CA HIS A 178 18.05 -2.46 -12.45
C HIS A 178 17.28 -1.52 -11.53
N ALA A 179 16.73 -2.01 -10.42
CA ALA A 179 16.05 -1.20 -9.42
C ALA A 179 16.99 -0.65 -8.34
N PHE A 180 18.31 -0.86 -8.45
CA PHE A 180 19.29 -0.35 -7.50
C PHE A 180 20.35 0.50 -8.19
N THR A 181 20.51 1.74 -7.74
CA THR A 181 21.61 2.63 -8.16
C THR A 181 22.64 2.73 -7.04
N ALA A 182 23.93 2.53 -7.34
CA ALA A 182 24.98 2.61 -6.34
C ALA A 182 25.14 4.05 -5.80
N GLN A 183 25.27 4.18 -4.48
CA GLN A 183 25.50 5.44 -3.77
C GLN A 183 26.52 5.20 -2.65
N GLY A 184 27.80 5.42 -2.95
CA GLY A 184 28.90 5.07 -2.03
C GLY A 184 28.90 3.58 -1.70
N GLU A 185 28.84 3.24 -0.41
CA GLU A 185 28.75 1.86 0.09
C GLU A 185 27.32 1.30 0.15
N LYS A 186 26.33 2.09 -0.27
CA LYS A 186 24.90 1.77 -0.21
C LYS A 186 24.25 1.85 -1.60
N TYR A 187 22.93 1.66 -1.63
CA TYR A 187 22.13 1.72 -2.84
C TYR A 187 20.90 2.60 -2.66
N LEU A 188 20.53 3.31 -3.72
CA LEU A 188 19.21 3.89 -3.90
C LEU A 188 18.31 2.83 -4.56
N ALA A 189 17.28 2.39 -3.86
CA ALA A 189 16.34 1.39 -4.34
C ALA A 189 15.07 2.02 -4.92
N ASP A 190 14.65 1.57 -6.10
CA ASP A 190 13.39 1.93 -6.71
C ASP A 190 12.32 0.89 -6.34
N ILE A 191 11.55 1.19 -5.30
CA ILE A 191 10.48 0.31 -4.80
C ILE A 191 9.36 0.10 -5.83
N TYR A 192 9.10 1.10 -6.68
CA TYR A 192 8.10 1.00 -7.73
C TYR A 192 8.59 0.07 -8.85
N LEU A 193 9.85 0.18 -9.25
CA LEU A 193 10.44 -0.70 -10.26
C LEU A 193 10.53 -2.15 -9.75
N LEU A 194 10.90 -2.36 -8.48
CA LEU A 194 10.88 -3.70 -7.87
C LEU A 194 9.49 -4.33 -7.95
N ALA A 195 8.46 -3.64 -7.48
CA ALA A 195 7.09 -4.13 -7.51
C ALA A 195 6.58 -4.34 -8.95
N LYS A 196 6.92 -3.43 -9.87
CA LYS A 196 6.58 -3.57 -11.29
C LYS A 196 7.18 -4.82 -11.91
N GLN A 197 8.47 -5.06 -11.69
CA GLN A 197 9.16 -6.25 -12.20
C GLN A 197 8.55 -7.53 -11.65
N GLN A 198 8.27 -7.58 -10.34
CA GLN A 198 7.63 -8.74 -9.72
C GLN A 198 6.23 -8.99 -10.29
N LEU A 199 5.38 -7.95 -10.39
CA LEU A 199 4.04 -8.08 -10.98
C LEU A 199 4.08 -8.52 -12.45
N SER A 200 4.97 -7.95 -13.26
CA SER A 200 5.09 -8.32 -14.67
C SER A 200 5.59 -9.76 -14.85
N GLN A 201 6.49 -10.26 -13.99
CA GLN A 201 6.90 -11.66 -13.98
C GLN A 201 5.76 -12.61 -13.61
N LEU A 202 4.85 -12.16 -12.75
CA LEU A 202 3.64 -12.90 -12.36
C LEU A 202 2.53 -12.81 -13.43
N GLY A 203 2.74 -12.07 -14.52
CA GLY A 203 1.82 -11.97 -15.65
C GLY A 203 0.89 -10.74 -15.63
N VAL A 204 1.04 -9.84 -14.66
CA VAL A 204 0.26 -8.60 -14.60
C VAL A 204 0.81 -7.57 -15.59
N VAL A 205 -0.04 -7.17 -16.54
CA VAL A 205 0.34 -6.24 -17.63
C VAL A 205 -0.09 -4.80 -17.37
N SER A 206 -1.20 -4.61 -16.66
CA SER A 206 -1.85 -3.31 -16.46
C SER A 206 -1.41 -2.70 -15.13
N ILE A 207 -0.31 -1.93 -15.13
CA ILE A 207 0.29 -1.34 -13.92
C ILE A 207 0.36 0.19 -14.07
N TYR A 208 -0.24 0.90 -13.12
CA TYR A 208 -0.37 2.37 -13.10
C TYR A 208 0.17 3.00 -11.81
N GLY A 209 0.24 4.34 -11.76
CA GLY A 209 0.70 5.10 -10.60
C GLY A 209 2.22 5.32 -10.60
N ALA A 210 2.85 5.26 -9.43
CA ALA A 210 4.29 5.52 -9.21
C ALA A 210 4.77 6.96 -9.44
N GLU A 211 3.88 7.94 -9.27
CA GLU A 211 4.18 9.36 -9.56
C GLU A 211 4.65 10.16 -8.34
N TYR A 212 4.56 9.57 -7.15
CA TYR A 212 4.74 10.28 -5.88
C TYR A 212 6.00 9.83 -5.12
N CYS A 213 6.55 10.74 -4.32
CA CYS A 213 7.59 10.46 -3.35
C CYS A 213 7.17 11.01 -1.98
N THR A 214 6.85 10.12 -1.03
CA THR A 214 6.42 10.49 0.33
C THR A 214 7.46 11.33 1.06
N TYR A 215 8.75 11.02 0.85
CA TYR A 215 9.86 11.76 1.44
C TYR A 215 9.99 13.17 0.86
N SER A 216 9.99 13.29 -0.48
CA SER A 216 10.24 14.56 -1.18
C SER A 216 9.05 15.51 -1.22
N GLN A 217 7.84 15.05 -0.89
CA GLN A 217 6.61 15.85 -0.90
C GLN A 217 6.01 15.99 0.52
N PRO A 218 6.69 16.70 1.44
CA PRO A 218 6.30 16.79 2.85
C PRO A 218 4.97 17.50 3.10
N SER A 219 4.51 18.34 2.17
CA SER A 219 3.19 18.98 2.24
C SER A 219 2.04 17.98 2.06
N LEU A 220 2.26 16.91 1.29
CA LEU A 220 1.23 15.93 0.95
C LEU A 220 1.29 14.68 1.79
N PHE A 221 2.48 14.26 2.24
CA PHE A 221 2.67 12.93 2.83
C PHE A 221 3.48 12.94 4.12
N PHE A 222 3.10 12.05 5.03
CA PHE A 222 3.98 11.59 6.10
C PHE A 222 5.09 10.71 5.52
N SER A 223 6.28 10.77 6.10
CA SER A 223 7.43 9.93 5.73
C SER A 223 8.19 9.55 6.99
N TYR A 224 8.25 8.25 7.28
CA TYR A 224 9.00 7.72 8.42
C TYR A 224 10.50 7.99 8.27
N ARG A 225 11.03 7.82 7.05
CA ARG A 225 12.44 8.09 6.70
C ARG A 225 12.82 9.54 6.94
N ARG A 226 11.91 10.48 6.72
CA ARG A 226 12.15 11.92 6.93
C ARG A 226 11.98 12.33 8.39
N ASP A 227 10.88 11.94 9.00
CA ASP A 227 10.39 12.54 10.25
C ASP A 227 10.59 11.63 11.47
N GLY A 228 10.89 10.33 11.26
CA GLY A 228 10.91 9.33 12.32
C GLY A 228 9.51 9.09 12.90
N GLN A 229 9.18 9.77 14.00
CA GLN A 229 7.84 9.70 14.58
C GLN A 229 6.89 10.61 13.80
N THR A 230 5.95 10.01 13.08
CA THR A 230 5.02 10.72 12.19
C THR A 230 3.75 9.90 11.96
N GLY A 231 2.76 10.51 11.29
CA GLY A 231 1.47 9.89 11.01
C GLY A 231 1.54 8.77 9.96
N ARG A 232 0.37 8.21 9.64
CA ARG A 232 0.18 7.26 8.54
C ARG A 232 -0.90 7.79 7.60
N MET A 233 -0.66 7.66 6.30
CA MET A 233 -1.72 7.71 5.28
C MET A 233 -2.37 6.34 5.15
N ALA A 234 -3.48 6.25 4.41
CA ALA A 234 -4.05 4.98 3.98
C ALA A 234 -4.39 4.99 2.49
N SER A 235 -4.22 3.84 1.84
CA SER A 235 -4.76 3.55 0.51
C SER A 235 -5.88 2.52 0.66
N LEU A 236 -6.99 2.76 -0.03
CA LEU A 236 -8.21 1.98 0.09
C LEU A 236 -8.75 1.58 -1.27
N ILE A 237 -9.34 0.39 -1.34
CA ILE A 237 -10.06 -0.12 -2.51
C ILE A 237 -11.30 -0.88 -2.07
N TRP A 238 -12.37 -0.80 -2.86
CA TRP A 238 -13.60 -1.56 -2.67
C TRP A 238 -14.32 -1.78 -4.00
N ARG A 239 -15.22 -2.75 -4.00
CA ARG A 239 -16.24 -2.91 -5.04
C ARG A 239 -17.47 -2.10 -4.65
N LYS A 240 -17.99 -1.27 -5.54
CA LYS A 240 -19.19 -0.46 -5.30
C LYS A 240 -20.45 -1.33 -5.16
#